data_AF-A0A968JA03-F1
#
_entry.id   AF-A0A968JA03-F1
#
_cell.length_a   1.000
_cell.length_b   1.000
_cell.length_c   1.000
_cell.angle_alpha   90.00
_cell.angle_beta   90.00
_cell.angle_gamma   90.00
#
_symmetry.space_group_name_H-M   'P 1'
#
loop_
_entity.id
_entity.type
_entity.pdbx_description
1 polymer ?
#
loop_
_entity_poly.entity_id
_entity_poly.type
_entity_poly.pdbx_seq_one_letter_code
_entity_poly.pdbx_strand_id
1 'polypeptide(L)'
;MILIFFDNIHPDHELNLISSFKELINKKSKRRIKIYSKIKNSKINGFGSNIFLVINFKTRHIDGVLIHVNDVNQAKQNEILLQTLDQKLKILLQNTVDLIFIKDLNGKIVEINESFSKFFGKTKKNFLGKYESEVFNKKEKEILKMINL
;
A
#
# COMPACT_ATOMS: atom_id res chain seq x y z
N MET A 1 -16.44 22.73 26.50
CA MET A 1 -15.13 22.04 26.34
C MET A 1 -15.06 21.10 25.11
N ILE A 2 -16.03 21.12 24.16
CA ILE A 2 -15.99 20.36 22.89
C ILE A 2 -15.44 21.20 21.71
N LEU A 3 -15.44 22.54 21.85
CA LEU A 3 -15.06 23.48 20.78
C LEU A 3 -13.56 23.47 20.45
N ILE A 4 -12.68 23.15 21.39
CA ILE A 4 -11.21 23.28 21.23
C ILE A 4 -10.65 22.27 20.18
N PHE A 5 -11.39 21.20 19.86
CA PHE A 5 -10.91 20.18 18.93
C PHE A 5 -11.05 20.59 17.46
N PHE A 6 -12.06 21.39 17.10
CA PHE A 6 -12.30 21.78 15.71
C PHE A 6 -11.33 22.85 15.23
N ASP A 7 -10.85 23.72 16.13
CA ASP A 7 -9.96 24.84 15.79
C ASP A 7 -8.63 24.42 15.13
N ASN A 8 -8.24 23.15 15.32
CA ASN A 8 -6.97 22.59 14.83
C ASN A 8 -7.10 21.76 13.54
N ILE A 9 -8.32 21.55 13.03
CA ILE A 9 -8.57 20.72 11.85
C ILE A 9 -8.59 21.61 10.60
N HIS A 10 -8.12 21.08 9.47
CA HIS A 10 -8.20 21.78 8.19
C HIS A 10 -9.68 21.93 7.75
N PRO A 11 -10.12 23.12 7.28
CA PRO A 11 -11.52 23.41 6.94
C PRO A 11 -12.17 22.37 6.02
N ASP A 12 -11.44 21.88 5.02
CA ASP A 12 -11.91 20.85 4.08
C ASP A 12 -12.37 19.54 4.73
N HIS A 13 -11.90 19.25 5.96
CA HIS A 13 -12.24 18.04 6.71
C HIS A 13 -13.26 18.30 7.83
N GLU A 14 -13.59 19.55 8.15
CA GLU A 14 -14.53 19.92 9.23
C GLU A 14 -15.95 19.41 8.94
N LEU A 15 -16.45 19.61 7.71
CA LEU A 15 -17.80 19.20 7.32
C LEU A 15 -18.01 17.67 7.41
N ASN A 16 -17.01 16.89 6.98
CA ASN A 16 -17.02 15.43 7.08
C ASN A 16 -16.91 14.94 8.53
N LEU A 17 -16.18 15.66 9.39
CA LEU A 17 -16.10 15.34 10.81
C LEU A 17 -17.45 15.60 11.51
N ILE A 18 -18.06 16.76 11.25
CA ILE A 18 -19.35 17.16 11.84
C ILE A 18 -20.47 16.22 11.39
N SER A 19 -20.52 15.84 10.11
CA SER A 19 -21.55 14.92 9.61
C SER A 19 -21.40 13.53 10.22
N SER A 20 -20.18 12.98 10.28
CA SER A 20 -19.89 11.69 10.92
C SER A 20 -20.23 11.71 12.42
N PHE A 21 -19.97 12.84 13.09
CA PHE A 21 -20.30 13.03 14.51
C PHE A 21 -21.81 13.08 14.76
N LYS A 22 -22.55 13.82 13.92
CA LYS A 22 -24.02 13.86 13.96
C LYS A 22 -24.63 12.47 13.74
N GLU A 23 -24.08 11.70 12.79
CA GLU A 23 -24.54 10.33 12.53
C GLU A 23 -24.32 9.40 13.73
N LEU A 24 -23.15 9.50 14.38
CA LEU A 24 -22.80 8.70 15.55
C LEU A 24 -23.72 8.97 16.74
N ILE A 25 -24.05 10.24 17.00
CA ILE A 25 -24.97 10.62 18.07
C ILE A 25 -26.38 10.11 17.79
N ASN A 26 -26.87 10.30 16.56
CA ASN A 26 -28.24 9.95 16.20
C ASN A 26 -28.50 8.44 16.13
N LYS A 27 -27.50 7.64 15.73
CA LYS A 27 -27.72 6.19 15.50
C LYS A 27 -27.56 5.32 16.75
N LYS A 28 -27.17 5.85 17.92
CA LYS A 28 -26.94 5.10 19.18
C LYS A 28 -26.17 3.78 19.01
N SER A 29 -25.36 3.64 17.97
CA SER A 29 -24.71 2.38 17.60
C SER A 29 -23.21 2.48 17.84
N LYS A 30 -22.66 1.51 18.58
CA LYS A 30 -21.24 1.33 18.83
C LYS A 30 -20.53 1.00 17.51
N ARG A 31 -20.14 2.00 16.73
CA ARG A 31 -19.33 1.80 15.53
C ARG A 31 -18.05 2.62 15.62
N ARG A 32 -16.93 1.96 15.33
CA ARG A 32 -15.62 2.58 15.13
C ARG A 32 -15.65 3.31 13.80
N ILE A 33 -15.42 4.63 13.81
CA ILE A 33 -15.22 5.41 12.59
C ILE A 33 -13.76 5.85 12.53
N LYS A 34 -13.09 5.48 11.43
CA LYS A 34 -11.77 6.01 11.08
C LYS A 34 -11.98 7.24 10.21
N ILE A 35 -11.38 8.36 10.60
CA ILE A 35 -11.42 9.60 9.85
C ILE A 35 -9.99 10.04 9.58
N TYR A 36 -9.69 10.40 8.33
CA TYR A 36 -8.42 11.00 7.96
C TYR A 36 -8.59 12.51 7.90
N SER A 37 -7.78 13.25 8.65
CA SER A 37 -7.83 14.71 8.73
C SER A 37 -6.45 15.31 8.60
N LYS A 38 -6.36 16.49 7.97
CA LYS A 38 -5.16 17.32 7.95
C LYS A 38 -5.26 18.36 9.09
N ILE A 39 -4.16 18.63 9.78
CA ILE A 39 -4.10 19.66 10.85
C ILE A 39 -3.65 20.99 10.24
N LYS A 40 -4.29 22.08 10.66
CA LYS A 40 -3.97 23.45 10.22
C LYS A 40 -2.52 23.80 10.60
N ASN A 41 -1.76 24.41 9.69
CA ASN A 41 -0.37 24.84 9.87
C ASN A 41 0.71 23.75 10.12
N SER A 42 0.44 22.47 9.85
CA SER A 42 1.50 21.44 9.87
C SER A 42 2.05 21.13 8.47
N LYS A 43 3.37 20.91 8.34
CA LYS A 43 4.01 20.32 7.14
C LYS A 43 3.61 18.83 6.93
N ILE A 44 2.74 18.29 7.78
CA ILE A 44 2.38 16.88 7.88
C ILE A 44 1.08 16.64 7.10
N ASN A 45 1.12 15.75 6.11
CA ASN A 45 0.03 15.58 5.13
C ASN A 45 -1.04 14.56 5.54
N GLY A 46 -0.98 13.93 6.72
CA GLY A 46 -2.06 13.07 7.16
C GLY A 46 -1.99 12.65 8.62
N PHE A 47 -3.06 12.94 9.35
CA PHE A 47 -3.36 12.32 10.64
C PHE A 47 -4.53 11.34 10.46
N GLY A 48 -4.39 10.16 11.04
CA GLY A 48 -5.47 9.18 11.12
C GLY A 48 -6.10 9.25 12.50
N SER A 49 -7.39 9.60 12.56
CA SER A 49 -8.13 9.75 13.80
C SER A 49 -9.13 8.60 13.95
N ASN A 50 -9.10 7.90 15.09
CA ASN A 50 -10.20 7.01 15.48
C ASN A 50 -11.12 7.78 16.44
N ILE A 51 -12.43 7.77 16.15
CA ILE A 51 -13.45 8.35 17.04
C ILE A 51 -14.16 7.23 17.78
N PHE A 52 -14.23 7.34 19.11
CA PHE A 52 -14.95 6.45 20.00
C PHE A 52 -16.01 7.22 20.78
N LEU A 53 -17.23 6.68 20.85
CA LEU A 53 -18.29 7.22 21.71
C LEU A 53 -18.12 6.69 23.13
N VAL A 54 -18.17 7.58 24.12
CA VAL A 54 -18.25 7.22 25.54
C VAL A 54 -19.72 7.20 25.93
N ILE A 55 -20.24 6.00 26.22
CA ILE A 55 -21.66 5.78 26.53
C ILE A 55 -21.80 5.42 28.01
N ASN A 56 -22.72 6.08 28.71
CA ASN A 56 -23.11 5.74 30.06
C ASN A 56 -23.83 4.38 30.09
N PHE A 57 -23.31 3.43 30.86
CA PHE A 57 -23.92 2.10 30.93
C PHE A 57 -25.28 2.08 31.64
N LYS A 58 -25.51 2.96 32.62
CA LYS A 58 -26.76 3.02 33.38
C LYS A 58 -27.86 3.78 32.62
N THR A 59 -27.52 4.92 32.05
CA THR A 59 -28.51 5.80 31.40
C THR A 59 -28.62 5.54 29.88
N ARG A 60 -27.68 4.79 29.28
CA ARG A 60 -27.54 4.58 27.82
C ARG A 60 -27.43 5.88 27.02
N HIS A 61 -27.09 6.99 27.67
CA HIS A 61 -26.80 8.26 27.03
C HIS A 61 -25.31 8.35 26.67
N ILE A 62 -24.99 9.22 25.69
CA ILE A 62 -23.62 9.51 25.29
C ILE A 62 -23.09 10.57 26.26
N ASP A 63 -22.12 10.21 27.08
CA ASP A 63 -21.51 11.10 28.09
C ASP A 63 -20.27 11.83 27.56
N GLY A 64 -19.74 11.40 26.41
CA GLY A 64 -18.59 12.05 25.80
C GLY A 64 -18.12 11.40 24.51
N VAL A 65 -17.10 12.01 23.91
CA VAL A 65 -16.42 11.50 22.73
C VAL A 65 -14.93 11.46 23.01
N LEU A 66 -14.33 10.30 22.76
CA LEU A 66 -12.90 10.08 22.81
C LEU A 66 -12.36 10.10 21.38
N ILE A 67 -11.40 10.97 21.11
CA ILE A 67 -10.74 11.07 19.80
C ILE A 67 -9.27 10.68 19.98
N HIS A 68 -8.84 9.65 19.27
CA HIS A 68 -7.46 9.21 19.25
C HIS A 68 -6.84 9.59 17.91
N VAL A 69 -5.94 10.58 17.93
CA VAL A 69 -5.24 11.08 16.74
C VAL A 69 -3.87 10.41 16.67
N ASN A 70 -3.62 9.69 15.59
CA ASN A 70 -2.30 9.14 15.29
C ASN A 70 -1.68 9.87 14.11
N ASP A 71 -0.40 10.20 14.24
CA ASP A 71 0.43 10.54 13.09
C ASP A 71 0.58 9.28 12.23
N VAL A 72 0.15 9.37 10.96
CA VAL A 72 0.27 8.28 9.97
C VAL A 72 1.20 8.66 8.83
N ASN A 73 1.94 9.75 8.97
CA ASN A 73 2.78 10.30 7.91
C ASN A 73 3.92 9.34 7.55
N GLN A 74 4.61 8.76 8.55
CA GLN A 74 5.67 7.80 8.31
C GLN A 74 5.17 6.56 7.55
N ALA A 75 4.03 6.00 7.96
CA ALA A 75 3.44 4.83 7.28
C ALA A 75 3.09 5.15 5.82
N LYS A 76 2.46 6.29 5.56
CA LYS A 76 2.13 6.74 4.20
C LYS A 76 3.36 7.04 3.36
N GLN A 77 4.38 7.68 3.92
CA GLN A 77 5.63 7.98 3.22
C GLN A 77 6.36 6.69 2.83
N ASN A 78 6.42 5.71 3.73
CA ASN A 78 7.00 4.40 3.43
C ASN A 78 6.20 3.67 2.34
N GLU A 79 4.87 3.70 2.40
CA GLU A 79 4.02 3.10 1.36
C GLU A 79 4.27 3.73 -0.01
N ILE A 80 4.27 5.07 -0.10
CA ILE A 80 4.55 5.80 -1.35
C ILE A 80 5.96 5.50 -1.86
N LEU A 81 6.94 5.46 -0.96
CA LEU A 81 8.33 5.13 -1.32
C LEU A 81 8.42 3.71 -1.90
N LEU A 82 7.79 2.72 -1.25
CA LEU A 82 7.75 1.34 -1.72
C LEU A 82 7.08 1.25 -3.10
N GLN A 83 5.94 1.91 -3.28
CA GLN A 83 5.24 1.94 -4.58
C GLN A 83 6.11 2.59 -5.67
N THR A 84 6.79 3.69 -5.34
CA THR A 84 7.68 4.40 -6.27
C THR A 84 8.89 3.54 -6.64
N LEU A 85 9.49 2.84 -5.68
CA LEU A 85 10.61 1.94 -5.92
C LEU A 85 10.19 0.73 -6.77
N ASP A 86 9.05 0.11 -6.49
CA ASP A 86 8.52 -1.01 -7.29
C ASP A 86 8.28 -0.59 -8.75
N GLN A 87 7.68 0.59 -8.97
CA GLN A 87 7.49 1.14 -10.31
C GLN A 87 8.82 1.40 -11.02
N LYS A 88 9.78 2.03 -10.34
CA LYS A 88 11.12 2.30 -10.92
C LYS A 88 11.83 0.99 -11.28
N LEU A 89 11.81 0.00 -10.39
CA LEU A 89 12.41 -1.31 -10.66
C LEU A 89 11.76 -2.00 -11.86
N LYS A 90 10.42 -1.98 -11.97
CA LYS A 90 9.71 -2.53 -13.13
C LYS A 90 10.14 -1.86 -14.43
N ILE A 91 10.22 -0.53 -14.46
CA ILE A 91 10.65 0.23 -15.63
C ILE A 91 12.10 -0.11 -16.01
N LEU A 92 13.00 -0.19 -15.03
CA LEU A 92 14.40 -0.54 -15.27
C LEU A 92 14.55 -1.96 -15.83
N LEU A 93 13.85 -2.94 -15.24
CA LEU A 93 13.85 -4.32 -15.72
C LEU A 93 13.28 -4.43 -17.13
N GLN A 94 12.20 -3.71 -17.45
CA GLN A 94 11.56 -3.76 -18.77
C GLN A 94 12.42 -3.10 -19.87
N ASN A 95 13.13 -2.03 -19.56
CA ASN A 95 13.87 -1.25 -20.55
C ASN A 95 15.35 -1.64 -20.70
N THR A 96 15.90 -2.49 -19.83
CA THR A 96 17.28 -2.95 -20.00
C THR A 96 17.40 -3.96 -21.14
N VAL A 97 18.51 -3.91 -21.87
CA VAL A 97 18.84 -4.88 -22.94
C VAL A 97 19.35 -6.20 -22.34
N ASP A 98 19.82 -6.17 -21.09
CA ASP A 98 20.33 -7.35 -20.40
C ASP A 98 19.26 -8.42 -20.25
N LEU A 99 19.67 -9.68 -20.36
CA LEU A 99 18.80 -10.83 -20.18
C LEU A 99 18.70 -11.14 -18.69
N ILE A 100 17.60 -10.74 -18.06
CA ILE A 100 17.41 -10.92 -16.61
C ILE A 100 16.36 -11.99 -16.36
N PHE A 101 16.72 -12.95 -15.51
CA PHE A 101 15.82 -13.96 -14.97
C PHE A 101 16.17 -14.25 -13.51
N ILE A 102 15.17 -14.64 -12.74
CA ILE A 102 15.30 -14.98 -11.31
C ILE A 102 14.77 -16.38 -11.12
N LYS A 103 15.48 -17.17 -10.31
CA LYS A 103 15.05 -18.49 -9.86
C LYS A 103 14.72 -18.48 -8.38
N ASP A 104 13.77 -19.31 -7.96
CA ASP A 104 13.61 -19.64 -6.55
C ASP A 104 14.72 -20.58 -6.05
N LEU A 105 14.69 -20.90 -4.76
CA LEU A 105 15.64 -21.82 -4.13
C LEU A 105 15.58 -23.25 -4.70
N ASN A 106 14.47 -23.63 -5.33
CA ASN A 106 14.33 -24.93 -5.99
C ASN A 106 14.85 -24.91 -7.43
N GLY A 107 15.20 -23.74 -7.97
CA GLY A 107 15.65 -23.56 -9.34
C GLY A 107 14.54 -23.32 -10.36
N LYS A 108 13.30 -23.07 -9.92
CA LYS A 108 12.19 -22.70 -10.81
C LYS A 108 12.29 -21.23 -11.17
N ILE A 109 12.05 -20.90 -12.43
CA ILE A 109 12.04 -19.52 -12.91
C ILE A 109 10.84 -18.80 -12.30
N VAL A 110 11.07 -17.74 -11.53
CA VAL A 110 10.02 -16.96 -10.87
C VAL A 110 9.81 -15.59 -11.49
N GLU A 111 10.79 -15.08 -12.23
CA GLU A 111 10.70 -13.78 -12.89
C GLU A 111 11.62 -13.73 -14.11
N ILE A 112 11.20 -13.02 -15.15
CA ILE A 112 12.02 -12.71 -16.32
C ILE A 112 11.68 -11.32 -16.82
N ASN A 113 12.66 -10.61 -17.37
CA ASN A 113 12.39 -9.34 -18.02
C ASN A 113 11.91 -9.50 -19.48
N GLU A 114 11.54 -8.37 -20.10
CA GLU A 114 11.04 -8.35 -21.46
C GLU A 114 12.11 -8.74 -22.48
N SER A 115 13.35 -8.29 -22.28
CA SER A 115 14.49 -8.64 -23.14
C SER A 115 14.77 -10.14 -23.15
N PHE A 116 14.68 -10.82 -22.00
CA PHE A 116 14.75 -12.27 -21.91
C PHE A 116 13.65 -12.96 -22.74
N SER A 117 12.40 -12.48 -22.62
CA SER A 117 11.27 -13.02 -23.39
C SER A 117 11.48 -12.85 -24.90
N LYS A 118 11.93 -11.66 -25.33
CA LYS A 118 12.20 -11.34 -26.75
C LYS A 118 13.33 -12.18 -27.32
N PHE A 119 14.44 -12.32 -26.59
CA PHE A 119 15.61 -13.08 -27.03
C PHE A 119 15.29 -14.55 -27.33
N PHE A 120 14.51 -15.20 -26.45
CA PHE A 120 14.10 -16.60 -26.64
C PHE A 120 12.81 -16.76 -27.46
N GLY A 121 12.16 -15.67 -27.87
CA GLY A 121 10.90 -15.71 -28.64
C GLY A 121 9.73 -16.38 -27.91
N LYS A 122 9.73 -16.33 -26.58
CA LYS A 122 8.75 -17.02 -25.71
C LYS A 122 8.14 -16.02 -24.72
N THR A 123 6.88 -16.22 -24.36
CA THR A 123 6.21 -15.32 -23.40
C THR A 123 6.60 -15.65 -21.96
N LYS A 124 6.43 -14.68 -21.05
CA LYS A 124 6.60 -14.88 -19.60
C LYS A 124 5.92 -16.16 -19.08
N LYS A 125 4.68 -16.44 -19.51
CA LYS A 125 3.92 -17.63 -19.12
C LYS A 125 4.58 -18.96 -19.52
N ASN A 126 5.41 -18.95 -20.55
CA ASN A 126 6.12 -20.16 -20.96
C ASN A 126 7.21 -20.55 -19.94
N PHE A 127 7.73 -19.60 -19.16
CA PHE A 127 8.85 -19.77 -18.24
C PHE A 127 8.45 -19.90 -16.78
N LEU A 128 7.52 -19.06 -16.31
CA LEU A 128 7.23 -18.96 -14.87
C LEU A 128 6.80 -20.30 -14.27
N GLY A 129 7.38 -20.62 -13.10
CA GLY A 129 7.10 -21.82 -12.32
C GLY A 129 7.76 -23.10 -12.84
N LYS A 130 8.57 -23.02 -13.90
CA LYS A 130 9.20 -24.18 -14.55
C LYS A 130 10.71 -24.20 -14.35
N TYR A 131 11.29 -25.38 -14.47
CA TYR A 131 12.73 -25.57 -14.51
C TYR A 131 13.29 -25.27 -15.90
N GLU A 132 14.54 -24.82 -15.97
CA GLU A 132 15.27 -24.62 -17.24
C GLU A 132 15.27 -25.87 -18.12
N SER A 133 15.29 -27.05 -17.49
CA SER A 133 15.25 -28.32 -18.19
C SER A 133 14.01 -28.49 -19.07
N GLU A 134 12.88 -27.92 -18.65
CA GLU A 134 11.56 -28.04 -19.29
C GLU A 134 11.32 -27.01 -20.39
N VAL A 135 11.98 -25.84 -20.29
CA VAL A 135 11.68 -24.70 -21.17
C VAL A 135 12.75 -24.46 -22.23
N PHE A 136 13.95 -25.00 -22.04
CA PHE A 136 15.07 -24.82 -22.96
C PHE A 136 15.48 -26.12 -23.67
N ASN A 137 15.69 -26.02 -24.98
CA ASN A 137 16.32 -27.08 -25.75
C ASN A 137 17.85 -27.12 -25.50
N LYS A 138 18.54 -28.12 -26.08
CA LYS A 138 19.98 -28.31 -25.86
C LYS A 138 20.81 -27.09 -26.25
N LYS A 139 20.50 -26.43 -27.37
CA LYS A 139 21.21 -25.25 -27.86
C LYS A 139 20.96 -24.02 -26.98
N GLU A 140 19.72 -23.78 -26.57
CA GLU A 140 19.36 -22.68 -25.67
C GLU A 140 20.03 -22.82 -24.29
N LYS A 141 20.18 -24.04 -23.78
CA LYS A 141 20.92 -24.30 -22.53
C LYS A 141 22.40 -23.96 -22.65
N GLU A 142 23.02 -24.12 -23.82
CA GLU A 142 24.40 -23.69 -24.02
C GLU A 142 24.51 -22.16 -24.03
N ILE A 143 23.56 -21.47 -24.67
CA ILE A 143 23.51 -20.01 -24.65
C ILE A 143 23.37 -19.48 -23.21
N LEU A 144 22.50 -20.08 -22.40
CA LEU A 144 22.33 -19.70 -20.99
C LEU A 144 23.61 -19.87 -20.16
N LYS A 145 24.40 -20.91 -20.43
CA LYS A 145 25.70 -21.09 -19.76
C LYS A 145 26.70 -19.99 -20.12
N MET A 146 26.61 -19.43 -21.33
CA MET A 146 27.46 -18.32 -21.76
C MET A 146 27.04 -16.98 -21.14
N ILE A 147 25.75 -16.82 -20.80
CA ILE A 147 25.21 -15.59 -20.17
C ILE A 147 25.44 -15.59 -18.65
N ASN A 148 25.51 -16.76 -18.01
CA ASN A 148 25.80 -16.92 -16.58
C ASN A 148 27.30 -16.90 -16.22
N LEU A 149 28.14 -16.30 -17.07
CA LEU A 149 29.59 -16.13 -16.83
C LEU A 149 29.88 -14.87 -16.02
#